data_AF-A0A1I4GS91-F1
#
_entry.id   AF-A0A1I4GS91-F1
#
_cell.length_a   1.000
_cell.length_b   1.000
_cell.length_c   1.000
_cell.angle_alpha   90.00
_cell.angle_beta   90.00
_cell.angle_gamma   90.00
#
_symmetry.space_group_name_H-M   'P 1'
#
loop_
_entity.id
_entity.type
_entity.pdbx_description
1 polymer ?
#
loop_
_entity_poly.entity_id
_entity_poly.type
_entity_poly.pdbx_seq_one_letter_code
_entity_poly.pdbx_strand_id
1 'polypeptide(L)'
;MQQAVTVPSAREGPEIGRRMNAAEDDQPVECPVGDADGHRRRLPLTEIVRRAASQFAELVGREPEGVSGVRRSEDGWSALIDVVELDRIPASTSVMATFRVDLDEHGDLVSYERLRRYHRGATDPL
;
A
#
# COMPACT_ATOMS: atom_id res chain seq x y z
N MET A 1 64.71 -34.18 -61.71
CA MET A 1 64.23 -33.59 -60.43
C MET A 1 62.72 -33.49 -60.52
N GLN A 2 61.99 -34.08 -59.57
CA GLN A 2 60.56 -34.37 -59.65
C GLN A 2 59.73 -33.33 -58.87
N GLN A 3 58.70 -32.80 -59.55
CA GLN A 3 57.29 -32.66 -59.16
C GLN A 3 56.84 -31.92 -57.86
N ALA A 4 56.16 -30.78 -58.09
CA ALA A 4 54.71 -30.56 -57.91
C ALA A 4 54.03 -30.71 -56.51
N VAL A 5 53.25 -29.65 -56.19
CA VAL A 5 51.84 -29.66 -55.74
C VAL A 5 51.51 -29.58 -54.23
N THR A 6 50.48 -28.73 -53.98
CA THR A 6 49.44 -28.78 -52.94
C THR A 6 49.63 -28.06 -51.59
N VAL A 7 48.61 -27.23 -51.32
CA VAL A 7 48.23 -26.63 -50.02
C VAL A 7 47.92 -27.68 -48.96
N PRO A 8 48.02 -27.31 -47.68
CA PRO A 8 46.99 -27.75 -46.75
C PRO A 8 46.42 -26.65 -45.87
N SER A 9 45.17 -26.90 -45.50
CA SER A 9 44.28 -26.12 -44.65
C SER A 9 44.47 -26.44 -43.16
N ALA A 10 44.22 -25.42 -42.34
CA ALA A 10 43.75 -25.41 -40.95
C ALA A 10 44.63 -26.01 -39.84
N ARG A 11 44.92 -25.20 -38.81
CA ARG A 11 44.32 -25.31 -37.46
C ARG A 11 44.84 -24.22 -36.51
N GLU A 12 43.95 -23.80 -35.61
CA GLU A 12 43.99 -22.61 -34.77
C GLU A 12 44.67 -22.83 -33.40
N GLY A 13 45.11 -21.73 -32.79
CA GLY A 13 45.24 -21.53 -31.34
C GLY A 13 46.59 -20.94 -30.86
N PRO A 14 46.64 -20.23 -29.71
CA PRO A 14 45.81 -19.11 -29.29
C PRO A 14 46.68 -17.87 -28.96
N GLU A 15 46.25 -16.67 -29.33
CA GLU A 15 46.92 -15.43 -28.89
C GLU A 15 46.04 -14.64 -27.92
N ILE A 16 46.49 -14.69 -26.67
CA ILE A 16 46.09 -13.88 -25.53
C ILE A 16 46.27 -12.38 -25.81
N GLY A 17 45.20 -11.59 -25.69
CA GLY A 17 45.33 -10.16 -25.96
C GLY A 17 44.11 -9.31 -25.63
N ARG A 18 44.03 -8.92 -24.35
CA ARG A 18 43.49 -7.63 -23.87
C ARG A 18 41.97 -7.45 -23.83
N ARG A 19 41.50 -7.41 -22.57
CA ARG A 19 40.21 -6.88 -22.11
C ARG A 19 39.91 -5.50 -22.70
N MET A 20 38.72 -5.36 -23.27
CA MET A 20 37.86 -4.19 -23.23
C MET A 20 36.51 -4.62 -23.81
N ASN A 21 35.43 -4.52 -23.04
CA ASN A 21 34.11 -4.19 -23.56
C ASN A 21 33.32 -3.52 -22.44
N ALA A 22 32.90 -2.30 -22.76
CA ALA A 22 32.07 -1.45 -21.95
C ALA A 22 30.66 -2.03 -21.83
N ALA A 23 30.00 -1.66 -20.74
CA ALA A 23 28.64 -2.04 -20.40
C ALA A 23 27.64 -1.62 -21.48
N GLU A 24 26.82 -2.56 -21.94
CA GLU A 24 25.52 -2.29 -22.55
C GLU A 24 24.49 -3.05 -21.73
N ASP A 25 23.93 -2.31 -20.78
CA ASP A 25 22.88 -2.70 -19.85
C ASP A 25 21.56 -2.72 -20.63
N ASP A 26 21.06 -3.92 -20.91
CA ASP A 26 19.73 -4.17 -21.49
C ASP A 26 18.67 -3.87 -20.42
N GLN A 27 18.23 -2.61 -20.34
CA GLN A 27 17.04 -2.21 -19.60
C GLN A 27 15.92 -1.84 -20.57
N PRO A 28 14.80 -2.58 -20.58
CA PRO A 28 13.65 -2.23 -21.40
C PRO A 28 12.99 -0.95 -20.88
N VAL A 29 12.90 -0.02 -21.83
CA VAL A 29 12.09 1.21 -21.92
C VAL A 29 10.96 1.37 -20.89
N GLU A 30 11.08 2.45 -20.13
CA GLU A 30 10.11 2.97 -19.20
C GLU A 30 8.89 3.52 -19.96
N CYS A 31 7.68 3.08 -19.61
CA CYS A 31 6.45 3.65 -20.16
C CYS A 31 6.21 5.04 -19.54
N PRO A 32 6.16 6.14 -20.31
CA PRO A 32 5.76 7.43 -19.75
C PRO A 32 4.24 7.48 -19.68
N VAL A 33 3.67 7.31 -18.49
CA VAL A 33 2.27 7.70 -18.24
C VAL A 33 2.29 9.14 -17.76
N GLY A 34 2.17 10.06 -18.71
CA GLY A 34 1.94 11.46 -18.44
C GLY A 34 0.46 11.73 -18.28
N ASP A 35 0.06 12.21 -17.10
CA ASP A 35 -1.15 13.01 -16.90
C ASP A 35 -0.74 14.26 -16.12
N ALA A 36 -0.43 15.32 -16.86
CA ALA A 36 -0.11 16.63 -16.33
C ALA A 36 -1.34 17.53 -16.44
N ASP A 37 -2.28 17.45 -15.50
CA ASP A 37 -3.35 18.45 -15.35
C ASP A 37 -4.07 18.31 -13.98
N GLY A 38 -3.82 19.24 -13.05
CA GLY A 38 -4.77 19.67 -12.00
C GLY A 38 -5.26 18.70 -10.91
N HIS A 39 -4.93 17.41 -10.90
CA HIS A 39 -5.34 16.49 -9.82
C HIS A 39 -4.41 16.61 -8.61
N ARG A 40 -4.79 17.42 -7.62
CA ARG A 40 -4.28 17.26 -6.24
C ARG A 40 -4.44 15.77 -5.92
N ARG A 41 -3.32 15.05 -5.78
CA ARG A 41 -3.25 13.58 -5.76
C ARG A 41 -4.11 13.05 -4.62
N ARG A 42 -5.39 12.77 -4.89
CA ARG A 42 -6.35 12.29 -3.89
C ARG A 42 -5.87 10.93 -3.40
N LEU A 43 -5.80 10.75 -2.09
CA LEU A 43 -5.33 9.49 -1.52
C LEU A 43 -6.29 8.35 -1.89
N PRO A 44 -5.75 7.15 -2.16
CA PRO A 44 -6.58 5.97 -2.37
C PRO A 44 -7.37 5.64 -1.09
N LEU A 45 -8.55 5.05 -1.24
CA LEU A 45 -9.43 4.73 -0.11
C LEU A 45 -8.75 3.88 0.96
N THR A 46 -7.89 2.95 0.53
CA THR A 46 -7.09 2.11 1.43
C THR A 46 -6.16 2.93 2.32
N GLU A 47 -5.53 3.97 1.77
CA GLU A 47 -4.66 4.87 2.53
C GLU A 47 -5.46 5.74 3.49
N ILE A 48 -6.65 6.21 3.09
CA ILE A 48 -7.56 6.93 3.98
C ILE A 48 -7.98 6.07 5.18
N VAL A 49 -8.36 4.81 4.94
CA VAL A 49 -8.75 3.87 6.00
C VAL A 49 -7.57 3.61 6.96
N ARG A 50 -6.36 3.41 6.42
CA ARG A 50 -5.14 3.21 7.23
C ARG A 50 -4.83 4.44 8.10
N ARG A 51 -4.90 5.64 7.52
CA ARG A 51 -4.68 6.90 8.24
C ARG A 51 -5.72 7.11 9.33
N ALA A 52 -7.00 6.90 9.01
CA ALA A 52 -8.09 6.99 9.98
C ALA A 52 -7.86 6.08 11.19
N ALA A 53 -7.55 4.80 10.94
CA ALA A 53 -7.30 3.83 12.00
C ALA A 53 -6.07 4.19 12.84
N SER A 54 -4.94 4.55 12.23
CA SER A 54 -3.71 4.90 12.95
C SER A 54 -3.87 6.15 13.80
N GLN A 55 -4.34 7.25 13.20
CA GLN A 55 -4.47 8.53 13.89
C GLN A 55 -5.51 8.46 15.02
N PHE A 56 -6.61 7.74 14.79
CA PHE A 56 -7.61 7.51 15.83
C PHE A 56 -7.07 6.65 17.00
N ALA A 57 -6.30 5.59 16.68
CA ALA A 57 -5.67 4.75 17.69
C ALA A 57 -4.70 5.54 18.59
N GLU A 58 -3.88 6.40 17.96
CA GLU A 58 -2.95 7.30 18.64
C GLU A 58 -3.68 8.29 19.54
N LEU A 59 -4.82 8.84 19.09
CA LEU A 59 -5.61 9.82 19.83
C LEU A 59 -6.36 9.22 21.03
N VAL A 60 -6.97 8.04 20.86
CA VAL A 60 -7.82 7.42 21.88
C VAL A 60 -7.04 6.44 22.78
N GLY A 61 -5.82 6.06 22.38
CA GLY A 61 -4.98 5.11 23.12
C GLY A 61 -5.54 3.69 23.13
N ARG A 62 -6.29 3.32 22.08
CA ARG A 62 -6.95 2.02 21.94
C ARG A 62 -6.80 1.50 20.53
N GLU A 63 -6.51 0.22 20.40
CA GLU A 63 -6.39 -0.42 19.10
C GLU A 63 -7.78 -0.61 18.45
N PRO A 64 -7.96 -0.17 17.19
CA PRO A 64 -9.16 -0.46 16.43
C PRO A 64 -9.37 -1.96 16.27
N GLU A 65 -10.59 -2.42 16.50
CA GLU A 65 -10.98 -3.77 16.12
C GLU A 65 -11.23 -3.87 14.60
N GLY A 66 -11.71 -2.78 14.00
CA GLY A 66 -11.87 -2.68 12.56
C GLY A 66 -12.51 -1.38 12.11
N VAL A 67 -12.63 -1.23 10.79
CA VAL A 67 -13.36 -0.14 10.15
C VAL A 67 -14.60 -0.72 9.50
N SER A 68 -15.78 -0.33 9.98
CA SER A 68 -17.08 -0.85 9.54
C SER A 68 -17.73 -0.02 8.43
N GLY A 69 -17.19 1.16 8.13
CA GLY A 69 -17.68 1.99 7.03
C GLY A 69 -16.71 3.10 6.67
N VAL A 70 -16.70 3.49 5.41
CA VAL A 70 -15.96 4.66 4.93
C VAL A 70 -16.73 5.29 3.77
N ARG A 71 -16.85 6.62 3.79
CA ARG A 71 -17.51 7.38 2.72
C ARG A 71 -16.80 8.70 2.46
N ARG A 72 -16.95 9.21 1.25
CA ARG A 72 -16.57 10.59 0.93
C ARG A 72 -17.58 11.55 1.57
N SER A 73 -17.09 12.67 2.07
CA SER A 73 -17.89 13.82 2.53
C SER A 73 -17.52 15.06 1.70
N GLU A 74 -18.22 16.17 1.93
CA GLU A 74 -17.96 17.45 1.27
C GLU A 74 -16.51 17.91 1.51
N ASP A 75 -16.07 17.91 2.77
CA ASP A 75 -14.75 18.42 3.17
C ASP A 75 -13.65 17.35 3.28
N GLY A 76 -13.91 16.12 2.85
CA GLY A 76 -12.94 15.03 3.01
C GLY A 76 -13.58 13.65 3.08
N TRP A 77 -13.32 12.93 4.16
CA TRP A 77 -13.78 11.55 4.37
C TRP A 77 -14.40 11.37 5.75
N SER A 78 -15.28 10.39 5.86
CA SER A 78 -15.86 9.97 7.13
C SER A 78 -15.77 8.46 7.25
N ALA A 79 -15.25 7.95 8.36
CA ALA A 79 -15.05 6.54 8.64
C ALA A 79 -15.75 6.13 9.94
N LEU A 80 -16.26 4.91 9.98
CA LEU A 80 -16.79 4.27 11.17
C LEU A 80 -15.76 3.26 11.68
N ILE A 81 -15.29 3.46 12.91
CA ILE A 81 -14.26 2.64 13.55
C ILE A 81 -14.86 1.97 14.78
N ASP A 82 -14.71 0.65 14.87
CA ASP A 82 -15.15 -0.14 16.01
C ASP A 82 -13.97 -0.43 16.94
N VAL A 83 -14.19 -0.26 18.25
CA VAL A 83 -13.19 -0.50 19.29
C VAL A 83 -13.76 -1.25 20.48
N VAL A 84 -12.88 -1.94 21.20
CA VAL A 84 -13.19 -2.50 22.52
C VAL A 84 -12.95 -1.44 23.58
N GLU A 85 -14.04 -0.92 24.17
CA GLU A 85 -13.93 0.03 25.28
C GLU A 85 -13.72 -0.67 26.63
N LEU A 86 -14.30 -1.86 26.81
CA LEU A 86 -14.11 -2.67 28.02
C LEU A 86 -14.07 -4.14 27.66
N ASP A 87 -12.94 -4.77 27.93
CA ASP A 87 -12.78 -6.20 27.72
C ASP A 87 -13.32 -7.02 28.90
N ARG A 88 -13.96 -8.17 28.63
CA ARG A 88 -14.63 -9.03 29.62
C ARG A 88 -14.55 -10.52 29.25
N ILE A 89 -14.88 -11.40 30.20
CA ILE A 89 -14.92 -12.86 30.02
C ILE A 89 -16.35 -13.37 30.33
N PRO A 90 -17.01 -14.11 29.41
CA PRO A 90 -16.53 -14.45 28.07
C PRO A 90 -16.48 -13.21 27.16
N ALA A 91 -15.67 -13.24 26.10
CA ALA A 91 -15.46 -12.09 25.20
C ALA A 91 -16.75 -11.53 24.61
N SER A 92 -17.79 -12.36 24.43
CA SER A 92 -19.14 -11.92 24.01
C SER A 92 -19.82 -10.94 24.98
N THR A 93 -19.27 -10.75 26.18
CA THR A 93 -19.76 -9.76 27.14
C THR A 93 -18.98 -8.46 27.09
N SER A 94 -17.86 -8.39 26.34
CA SER A 94 -17.06 -7.16 26.15
C SER A 94 -17.94 -6.04 25.59
N VAL A 95 -17.61 -4.80 25.98
CA VAL A 95 -18.30 -3.60 25.50
C VAL A 95 -17.55 -3.04 24.31
N MET A 96 -18.24 -3.00 23.18
CA MET A 96 -17.83 -2.39 21.92
C MET A 96 -18.34 -0.94 21.84
N ALA A 97 -17.66 -0.13 21.04
CA ALA A 97 -18.13 1.19 20.64
C ALA A 97 -17.81 1.45 19.17
N THR A 98 -18.74 2.10 18.48
CA THR A 98 -18.52 2.62 17.13
C THR A 98 -18.29 4.12 17.22
N PHE A 99 -17.20 4.59 16.62
CA PHE A 99 -16.86 6.00 16.48
C PHE A 99 -16.99 6.42 15.04
N ARG A 100 -17.51 7.64 14.80
CA ARG A 100 -17.29 8.33 13.54
C ARG A 100 -16.01 9.14 13.65
N VAL A 101 -15.17 9.04 12.63
CA VAL A 101 -13.96 9.82 12.48
C VAL A 101 -14.05 10.56 11.16
N ASP A 102 -13.90 11.86 11.21
CA ASP A 102 -13.91 12.71 10.02
C ASP A 102 -12.47 13.14 9.72
N LEU A 103 -12.08 13.01 8.45
CA LEU A 103 -10.77 13.35 7.92
C LEU A 103 -10.90 14.40 6.84
N ASP A 104 -9.88 15.24 6.67
CA ASP A 104 -9.80 16.20 5.58
C ASP A 104 -9.45 15.54 4.22
N GLU A 105 -9.22 16.37 3.20
CA GLU A 105 -8.83 15.90 1.86
C GLU A 105 -7.46 15.19 1.81
N HIS A 106 -6.60 15.43 2.79
CA HIS A 106 -5.27 14.85 2.96
C HIS A 106 -5.27 13.61 3.86
N GLY A 107 -6.44 13.24 4.39
CA GLY A 107 -6.57 12.09 5.27
C GLY A 107 -6.05 12.36 6.68
N ASP A 108 -6.05 13.62 7.11
CA ASP A 108 -5.73 14.01 8.48
C ASP A 108 -7.02 14.09 9.30
N LEU A 109 -7.01 13.50 10.50
CA LEU A 109 -8.15 13.44 11.41
C LEU A 109 -8.46 14.84 11.93
N VAL A 110 -9.69 15.32 11.63
CA VAL A 110 -10.16 16.65 12.05
C VAL A 110 -11.22 16.60 13.13
N SER A 111 -11.98 15.50 13.22
CA SER A 111 -12.95 15.31 14.28
C SER A 111 -13.24 13.84 14.55
N TYR A 112 -13.75 13.55 15.74
CA TYR A 112 -14.29 12.22 16.05
C TYR A 112 -15.44 12.34 17.07
N GLU A 113 -16.40 11.43 16.96
CA GLU A 113 -17.48 11.29 17.93
C GLU A 113 -17.85 9.82 18.15
N ARG A 114 -18.23 9.45 19.38
CA ARG A 114 -18.74 8.11 19.65
C ARG A 114 -20.23 8.04 19.32
N LEU A 115 -20.58 7.24 18.33
CA LEU A 115 -21.97 7.08 17.90
C LEU A 115 -22.76 6.17 18.83
N ARG A 116 -22.16 5.05 19.27
CA ARG A 116 -22.86 4.06 20.09
C ARG A 116 -21.91 3.22 20.95
N ARG A 117 -22.48 2.56 21.96
CA ARG A 117 -21.89 1.43 22.68
C ARG A 117 -22.83 0.24 22.66
N TYR A 118 -22.28 -0.97 22.58
CA TYR A 118 -23.04 -2.21 22.52
C TYR A 118 -22.20 -3.38 23.07
N HIS A 119 -22.83 -4.51 23.40
CA HIS A 119 -22.09 -5.72 23.77
C HIS A 119 -21.58 -6.45 22.53
N ARG A 120 -20.42 -7.09 22.63
CA ARG A 120 -19.84 -7.89 21.54
C ARG A 120 -20.77 -9.04 21.16
N GLY A 121 -21.37 -8.96 19.97
CA GLY A 121 -22.35 -9.94 19.48
C GLY A 121 -23.81 -9.49 19.58
N ALA A 122 -24.06 -8.24 19.98
CA ALA A 122 -25.37 -7.63 19.76
C ALA A 122 -25.63 -7.47 18.26
N THR A 123 -26.80 -7.90 17.80
CA THR A 123 -27.29 -7.63 16.45
C THR A 123 -27.86 -6.21 16.40
N ASP A 124 -27.64 -5.51 15.28
CA ASP A 124 -28.27 -4.21 15.03
C ASP A 124 -29.80 -4.37 15.07
N PRO A 125 -30.52 -3.66 15.96
CA PRO A 125 -31.97 -3.68 15.93
C PRO A 125 -32.41 -2.92 14.68
N LEU A 126 -33.04 -3.64 13.74
CA LEU A 126 -33.68 -3.08 12.54
C LEU A 126 -34.68 -1.96 12.89
#